data_AF-A0A923UTF2-F1
#
_entry.id   AF-A0A923UTF2-F1
#
_cell.length_a   1.000
_cell.length_b   1.000
_cell.length_c   1.000
_cell.angle_alpha   90.00
_cell.angle_beta   90.00
_cell.angle_gamma   90.00
#
_symmetry.space_group_name_H-M   'P 1'
#
loop_
_entity.id
_entity.type
_entity.pdbx_description
1 polymer ?
#
loop_
_entity_poly.entity_id
_entity_poly.type
_entity_poly.pdbx_seq_one_letter_code
_entity_poly.pdbx_strand_id
1 'polypeptide(L)'
;MKTMYSTTPKQLKNLLTLIFVVLSIVVTQAQNNVGIGTITPNNKAILELQATNKGFLAPRLTTAQMNLIAPASTESGLLVYNTDSLCYHFYNGTSWKNMCGLDTAILNKAIKKYLSGVNFSIFINNLTVDSSKTNYAYINNANINNLTVDSSKTNYAYINNAVINNLIVDSSITNYAYINNANINNLTVDSSKTNYAYINNANVNNLTVDSSNTNYAYINNANVNNLTVDSSNTNYAYINNANVNNLTVDSSIANYSQSNIFKGGWASLDSIQIGGKNISSIISDSISAQAWLLKGNNASANNKLGTLNAQNLHIVANSVEKITLLQGTGFVGVNQTLPSQQLDVVGNVQFSGALMPANLPGTTGQILTSAGAGVSPTWTSSTNINTNTIAGTGTTTPLLVLNGTTGGLDIVHRGSTAQGVVLIDPSNGCWKLTVSATGALVTQSVTCP
;
A
#
# COMPACT_ATOMS: atom_id res chain seq x y z
N MET A 1 -59.87 -83.32 82.77
CA MET A 1 -60.47 -82.43 81.74
C MET A 1 -60.39 -81.00 82.27
N LYS A 2 -59.85 -80.07 81.47
CA LYS A 2 -59.42 -78.70 81.82
C LYS A 2 -60.30 -77.94 82.84
N THR A 3 -59.68 -77.47 83.93
CA THR A 3 -60.20 -76.43 84.82
C THR A 3 -60.11 -75.06 84.15
N MET A 4 -61.25 -74.43 83.87
CA MET A 4 -61.32 -73.04 83.41
C MET A 4 -61.27 -72.09 84.60
N TYR A 5 -60.27 -71.21 84.65
CA TYR A 5 -60.20 -70.12 85.61
C TYR A 5 -61.22 -69.03 85.24
N SER A 6 -62.24 -68.85 86.09
CA SER A 6 -63.18 -67.73 86.05
C SER A 6 -62.53 -66.49 86.66
N THR A 7 -62.17 -65.50 85.86
CA THR A 7 -61.69 -64.20 86.34
C THR A 7 -62.87 -63.38 86.90
N THR A 8 -62.69 -62.79 88.08
CA THR A 8 -63.73 -61.98 88.72
C THR A 8 -63.95 -60.64 87.99
N PRO A 9 -65.13 -60.00 88.07
CA PRO A 9 -65.43 -58.75 87.33
C PRO A 9 -64.43 -57.61 87.60
N LYS A 10 -63.83 -57.60 88.80
CA LYS A 10 -62.80 -56.64 89.21
C LYS A 10 -61.47 -56.87 88.49
N GLN A 11 -61.11 -58.14 88.23
CA GLN A 11 -59.93 -58.49 87.45
C GLN A 11 -60.12 -58.23 85.96
N LEU A 12 -61.33 -58.42 85.42
CA LEU A 12 -61.64 -58.08 84.03
C LEU A 12 -61.58 -56.56 83.78
N LYS A 13 -62.10 -55.74 84.70
CA LYS A 13 -61.95 -54.27 84.63
C LYS A 13 -60.49 -53.85 84.68
N ASN A 14 -59.70 -54.37 85.63
CA ASN A 14 -58.28 -54.03 85.72
C ASN A 14 -57.48 -54.49 84.48
N LEU A 15 -57.81 -55.63 83.90
CA LEU A 15 -57.20 -56.11 82.66
C LEU A 15 -57.56 -55.23 81.45
N LEU A 16 -58.83 -54.82 81.33
CA LEU A 16 -59.27 -53.88 80.29
C LEU A 16 -58.61 -52.51 80.44
N THR A 17 -58.48 -51.98 81.66
CA THR A 17 -57.77 -50.73 81.92
C THR A 17 -56.29 -50.87 81.58
N LEU A 18 -55.66 -51.99 81.92
CA LEU A 18 -54.26 -52.26 81.58
C LEU A 18 -54.06 -52.37 80.06
N ILE A 19 -54.95 -53.06 79.34
CA ILE A 19 -54.93 -53.13 77.88
C ILE A 19 -55.10 -51.74 77.28
N PHE A 20 -56.01 -50.91 77.80
CA PHE A 20 -56.23 -49.54 77.30
C PHE A 20 -55.01 -48.63 77.54
N VAL A 21 -54.38 -48.73 78.71
CA VAL A 21 -53.13 -48.01 79.04
C VAL A 21 -51.98 -48.49 78.16
N VAL A 22 -51.82 -49.80 77.97
CA VAL A 22 -50.77 -50.36 77.11
C VAL A 22 -51.01 -49.99 75.64
N LEU A 23 -52.25 -50.00 75.13
CA LEU A 23 -52.57 -49.58 73.76
C LEU A 23 -52.32 -48.08 73.54
N SER A 24 -52.55 -47.24 74.57
CA SER A 24 -52.27 -45.80 74.50
C SER A 24 -50.79 -45.45 74.48
N ILE A 25 -49.90 -46.39 74.84
CA ILE A 25 -48.44 -46.21 74.86
C ILE A 25 -47.79 -46.52 73.48
N VAL A 26 -48.49 -47.18 72.53
CA VAL A 26 -47.84 -47.73 71.33
C VAL A 26 -47.90 -46.86 70.06
N VAL A 27 -48.55 -45.70 70.02
CA VAL A 27 -48.51 -44.87 68.79
C VAL A 27 -48.49 -43.37 69.05
N THR A 28 -47.39 -42.88 69.62
CA THR A 28 -46.86 -41.58 69.24
C THR A 28 -45.37 -41.73 68.99
N GLN A 29 -45.01 -42.30 67.84
CA GLN A 29 -43.69 -42.05 67.27
C GLN A 29 -43.62 -40.54 67.06
N ALA A 30 -42.92 -39.82 67.94
CA ALA A 30 -42.47 -38.49 67.63
C ALA A 30 -41.72 -38.62 66.30
N GLN A 31 -42.25 -38.00 65.24
CA GLN A 31 -41.67 -38.10 63.92
C GLN A 31 -40.25 -37.53 64.01
N ASN A 32 -39.22 -38.28 63.60
CA ASN A 32 -37.84 -37.80 63.54
C ASN A 32 -37.66 -36.61 62.56
N ASN A 33 -38.72 -36.26 61.83
CA ASN A 33 -38.85 -35.17 60.89
C ASN A 33 -40.28 -34.62 60.89
N VAL A 34 -40.47 -33.44 60.33
CA VAL A 34 -41.78 -32.79 60.17
C VAL A 34 -42.22 -32.93 58.72
N GLY A 35 -43.36 -33.58 58.50
CA GLY A 35 -44.06 -33.53 57.21
C GLY A 35 -45.24 -32.58 57.25
N ILE A 36 -45.31 -31.67 56.29
CA ILE A 36 -46.52 -30.89 56.03
C ILE A 36 -47.04 -31.28 54.65
N GLY A 37 -48.20 -31.95 54.63
CA GLY A 37 -48.81 -32.48 53.40
C GLY A 37 -48.29 -33.86 52.97
N THR A 38 -47.43 -34.49 53.77
CA THR A 38 -47.00 -35.90 53.65
C THR A 38 -47.03 -36.59 55.01
N ILE A 39 -47.41 -37.87 55.05
CA ILE A 39 -47.38 -38.71 56.26
C ILE A 39 -46.13 -39.58 56.34
N THR A 40 -45.32 -39.62 55.29
CA THR A 40 -44.06 -40.34 55.22
C THR A 40 -42.97 -39.38 54.74
N PRO A 41 -42.56 -38.42 55.58
CA PRO A 41 -41.58 -37.43 55.17
C PRO A 41 -40.24 -38.12 54.91
N ASN A 42 -39.52 -37.66 53.90
CA ASN A 42 -38.24 -38.20 53.47
C ASN A 42 -37.29 -38.32 54.67
N ASN A 43 -36.72 -39.50 54.87
CA ASN A 43 -35.85 -39.77 56.01
C ASN A 43 -34.53 -38.96 56.00
N LYS A 44 -34.24 -38.24 54.91
CA LYS A 44 -33.12 -37.29 54.78
C LYS A 44 -33.51 -35.83 55.04
N ALA A 45 -34.80 -35.54 55.23
CA ALA A 45 -35.29 -34.19 55.51
C ALA A 45 -35.78 -34.09 56.95
N ILE A 46 -35.41 -33.02 57.67
CA ILE A 46 -36.03 -32.67 58.95
C ILE A 46 -37.36 -31.95 58.74
N LEU A 47 -37.56 -31.28 57.59
CA LEU A 47 -38.83 -30.69 57.18
C LEU A 47 -39.10 -31.00 55.70
N GLU A 48 -40.25 -31.58 55.40
CA GLU A 48 -40.74 -31.74 54.03
C GLU A 48 -42.10 -31.05 53.87
N LEU A 49 -42.23 -30.25 52.81
CA LEU A 49 -43.46 -29.56 52.43
C LEU A 49 -43.96 -30.14 51.10
N GLN A 50 -45.04 -30.93 51.13
CA GLN A 50 -45.63 -31.53 49.93
C GLN A 50 -47.01 -30.94 49.65
N ALA A 51 -47.16 -30.25 48.51
CA ALA A 51 -48.44 -29.75 48.02
C ALA A 51 -48.39 -29.59 46.50
N THR A 52 -49.53 -29.74 45.81
CA THR A 52 -49.64 -29.52 44.36
C THR A 52 -50.05 -28.09 44.00
N ASN A 53 -50.52 -27.30 44.97
CA ASN A 53 -51.05 -25.96 44.78
C ASN A 53 -50.58 -24.93 45.83
N LYS A 54 -49.51 -25.23 46.57
CA LYS A 54 -48.91 -24.33 47.57
C LYS A 54 -47.39 -24.28 47.39
N GLY A 55 -46.76 -23.20 47.86
CA GLY A 55 -45.31 -23.03 47.90
C GLY A 55 -44.80 -22.66 49.29
N PHE A 56 -43.48 -22.63 49.45
CA PHE A 56 -42.83 -22.14 50.67
C PHE A 56 -42.56 -20.64 50.57
N LEU A 57 -43.23 -19.86 51.41
CA LEU A 57 -42.99 -18.42 51.51
C LEU A 57 -41.92 -18.15 52.57
N ALA A 58 -40.65 -18.09 52.15
CA ALA A 58 -39.54 -17.73 53.04
C ALA A 58 -39.71 -16.31 53.62
N PRO A 59 -39.06 -15.99 54.76
CA PRO A 59 -39.07 -14.63 55.32
C PRO A 59 -38.71 -13.59 54.27
N ARG A 60 -39.57 -12.58 54.11
CA ARG A 60 -39.42 -11.49 53.14
C ARG A 60 -38.87 -10.26 53.84
N LEU A 61 -37.68 -9.82 53.45
CA LEU A 61 -36.94 -8.75 54.13
C LEU A 61 -36.37 -7.77 53.11
N THR A 62 -36.26 -6.49 53.47
CA THR A 62 -35.40 -5.56 52.72
C THR A 62 -33.93 -5.91 52.93
N THR A 63 -33.03 -5.35 52.13
CA THR A 63 -31.58 -5.54 52.28
C THR A 63 -31.09 -5.07 53.64
N ALA A 64 -31.64 -3.96 54.13
CA ALA A 64 -31.34 -3.46 55.46
C ALA A 64 -31.77 -4.45 56.55
N GLN A 65 -33.00 -4.98 56.47
CA GLN A 65 -33.52 -5.95 57.44
C GLN A 65 -32.76 -7.28 57.39
N MET A 66 -32.40 -7.76 56.19
CA MET A 66 -31.60 -8.97 56.00
C MET A 66 -30.19 -8.82 56.61
N ASN A 67 -29.55 -7.67 56.43
CA ASN A 67 -28.22 -7.41 57.00
C ASN A 67 -28.25 -7.29 58.53
N LEU A 68 -29.38 -6.90 59.12
CA LEU A 68 -29.58 -6.86 60.57
C LEU A 68 -29.70 -8.24 61.22
N ILE A 69 -29.96 -9.32 60.46
CA ILE A 69 -29.96 -10.69 61.01
C ILE A 69 -28.59 -11.04 61.61
N ALA A 70 -27.51 -10.52 61.02
CA ALA A 70 -26.12 -10.74 61.45
C ALA A 70 -25.78 -12.21 61.82
N PRO A 71 -26.02 -13.18 60.91
CA PRO A 71 -25.85 -14.58 61.22
C PRO A 71 -24.38 -14.96 61.46
N ALA A 72 -24.16 -15.90 62.37
CA ALA A 72 -22.86 -16.49 62.65
C ALA A 72 -22.44 -17.47 61.54
N SER A 73 -21.14 -17.79 61.45
CA SER A 73 -20.62 -18.70 60.43
C SER A 73 -21.21 -20.11 60.49
N THR A 74 -21.68 -20.54 61.65
CA THR A 74 -22.38 -21.81 61.88
C THR A 74 -23.79 -21.86 61.30
N GLU A 75 -24.38 -20.70 60.97
CA GLU A 75 -25.74 -20.56 60.43
C GLU A 75 -25.73 -20.50 58.89
N SER A 76 -24.70 -21.08 58.26
CA SER A 76 -24.64 -21.27 56.82
C SER A 76 -25.84 -22.08 56.33
N GLY A 77 -26.57 -21.57 55.34
CA GLY A 77 -27.78 -22.18 54.77
C GLY A 77 -29.08 -21.45 55.11
N LEU A 78 -29.06 -20.39 55.94
CA LEU A 78 -30.23 -19.52 56.15
C LEU A 78 -30.73 -18.98 54.82
N LEU A 79 -32.04 -19.06 54.57
CA LEU A 79 -32.70 -18.65 53.32
C LEU A 79 -33.73 -17.55 53.60
N VAL A 80 -33.63 -16.46 52.85
CA VAL A 80 -34.59 -15.35 52.87
C VAL A 80 -34.94 -14.92 51.46
N TYR A 81 -36.10 -14.28 51.28
CA TYR A 81 -36.42 -13.57 50.04
C TYR A 81 -36.18 -12.07 50.26
N ASN A 82 -35.18 -11.51 49.58
CA ASN A 82 -34.87 -10.09 49.67
C ASN A 82 -35.79 -9.30 48.72
N THR A 83 -36.57 -8.36 49.26
CA THR A 83 -37.58 -7.60 48.52
C THR A 83 -37.01 -6.45 47.69
N ASP A 84 -35.82 -5.95 47.98
CA ASP A 84 -35.20 -4.87 47.20
C ASP A 84 -34.56 -5.44 45.92
N SER A 85 -33.92 -6.61 46.04
CA SER A 85 -33.30 -7.34 44.92
C SER A 85 -34.25 -8.32 44.22
N LEU A 86 -35.48 -8.46 44.72
CA LEU A 86 -36.51 -9.37 44.24
C LEU A 86 -36.00 -10.82 44.07
N CYS A 87 -35.23 -11.30 45.06
CA CYS A 87 -34.51 -12.56 44.91
C CYS A 87 -34.26 -13.30 46.24
N TYR A 88 -34.22 -14.64 46.17
CA TYR A 88 -33.74 -15.48 47.26
C TYR A 88 -32.25 -15.25 47.55
N HIS A 89 -31.93 -15.07 48.82
CA HIS A 89 -30.57 -14.99 49.33
C HIS A 89 -30.34 -16.10 50.34
N PHE A 90 -29.16 -16.73 50.27
CA PHE A 90 -28.71 -17.63 51.32
C PHE A 90 -27.44 -17.12 52.00
N TYR A 91 -27.30 -17.37 53.30
CA TYR A 91 -26.05 -17.08 54.01
C TYR A 91 -25.06 -18.23 53.81
N ASN A 92 -23.85 -17.96 53.33
CA ASN A 92 -22.86 -19.01 53.04
C ASN A 92 -21.85 -19.25 54.19
N GLY A 93 -22.13 -18.75 55.40
CA GLY A 93 -21.22 -18.79 56.54
C GLY A 93 -20.27 -17.58 56.64
N THR A 94 -20.25 -16.70 55.63
CA THR A 94 -19.46 -15.45 55.67
C THR A 94 -20.22 -14.23 55.15
N SER A 95 -21.12 -14.41 54.17
CA SER A 95 -21.87 -13.33 53.54
C SER A 95 -23.18 -13.83 52.95
N TRP A 96 -24.14 -12.92 52.77
CA TRP A 96 -25.35 -13.18 51.99
C TRP A 96 -25.00 -13.34 50.51
N LYS A 97 -25.53 -14.39 49.87
CA LYS A 97 -25.36 -14.69 48.45
C LYS A 97 -26.70 -14.67 47.74
N ASN A 98 -26.77 -13.88 46.68
CA ASN A 98 -27.92 -13.79 45.77
C ASN A 98 -27.99 -15.04 44.88
N MET A 99 -29.18 -15.63 44.72
CA MET A 99 -29.38 -16.86 43.93
C MET A 99 -29.98 -16.63 42.53
N CYS A 100 -30.39 -15.42 42.20
CA CYS A 100 -31.14 -15.10 40.96
C CYS A 100 -30.30 -14.31 39.95
N GLY A 101 -29.00 -14.14 40.22
CA GLY A 101 -28.03 -13.58 39.29
C GLY A 101 -27.00 -14.61 38.85
N LEU A 102 -26.46 -14.44 37.65
CA LEU A 102 -25.23 -15.10 37.24
C LEU A 102 -24.07 -14.44 38.02
N ASP A 103 -23.44 -15.17 38.94
CA ASP A 103 -22.13 -14.78 39.45
C ASP A 103 -21.20 -14.65 38.24
N THR A 104 -20.65 -13.47 38.01
CA THR A 104 -19.74 -13.20 36.88
C THR A 104 -18.51 -14.13 36.92
N ALA A 105 -18.13 -14.64 38.10
CA ALA A 105 -17.10 -15.67 38.23
C ALA A 105 -17.59 -17.06 37.75
N ILE A 106 -18.86 -17.40 37.96
CA ILE A 106 -19.48 -18.64 37.45
C ILE A 106 -19.71 -18.53 35.94
N LEU A 107 -20.15 -17.37 35.42
CA LEU A 107 -20.26 -17.14 33.98
C LEU A 107 -18.90 -17.31 33.30
N ASN A 108 -17.83 -16.71 33.85
CA ASN A 108 -16.48 -16.86 33.32
C ASN A 108 -15.93 -18.29 33.43
N LYS A 109 -16.24 -19.03 34.50
CA LYS A 109 -15.87 -20.45 34.63
C LYS A 109 -16.68 -21.35 33.70
N ALA A 110 -17.97 -21.09 33.52
CA ALA A 110 -18.85 -21.84 32.62
C ALA A 110 -18.44 -21.62 31.16
N ILE A 111 -18.19 -20.37 30.76
CA ILE A 111 -17.62 -20.02 29.45
C ILE A 111 -16.30 -20.79 29.24
N LYS A 112 -15.34 -20.74 30.16
CA LYS A 112 -14.05 -21.45 29.99
C LYS A 112 -14.15 -22.98 29.97
N LYS A 113 -15.04 -23.59 30.75
CA LYS A 113 -15.17 -25.05 30.89
C LYS A 113 -15.94 -25.70 29.74
N TYR A 114 -16.93 -25.01 29.17
CA TYR A 114 -17.74 -25.53 28.07
C TYR A 114 -17.23 -25.10 26.67
N LEU A 115 -16.35 -24.09 26.57
CA LEU A 115 -15.84 -23.59 25.27
C LEU A 115 -14.44 -24.11 24.88
N SER A 116 -13.73 -24.84 25.75
CA SER A 116 -12.47 -25.48 25.35
C SER A 116 -12.74 -26.79 24.61
N GLY A 117 -13.01 -26.70 23.30
CA GLY A 117 -13.12 -27.88 22.41
C GLY A 117 -14.29 -27.87 21.42
N VAL A 118 -15.15 -26.86 21.45
CA VAL A 118 -16.25 -26.67 20.48
C VAL A 118 -16.07 -25.32 19.80
N ASN A 119 -16.05 -25.30 18.47
CA ASN A 119 -16.04 -24.06 17.67
C ASN A 119 -17.42 -23.37 17.79
N PHE A 120 -17.70 -22.77 18.94
CA PHE A 120 -18.88 -21.94 19.11
C PHE A 120 -18.52 -20.52 18.70
N SER A 121 -18.96 -20.08 17.52
CA SER A 121 -18.90 -18.67 17.16
C SER A 121 -19.98 -17.93 17.93
N ILE A 122 -19.59 -17.05 18.86
CA ILE A 122 -20.55 -16.16 19.51
C ILE A 122 -21.04 -15.17 18.44
N PHE A 123 -22.34 -15.20 18.15
CA PHE A 123 -22.96 -14.22 17.26
C PHE A 123 -23.36 -13.00 18.07
N ILE A 124 -22.71 -11.86 17.82
CA ILE A 124 -23.02 -10.59 18.48
C ILE A 124 -23.53 -9.62 17.43
N ASN A 125 -24.77 -9.15 17.57
CA ASN A 125 -25.33 -8.20 16.62
C ASN A 125 -24.67 -6.82 16.76
N ASN A 126 -24.59 -6.30 17.99
CA ASN A 126 -23.89 -5.05 18.31
C ASN A 126 -23.04 -5.24 19.57
N LEU A 127 -21.76 -4.91 19.49
CA LEU A 127 -20.85 -4.82 20.63
C LEU A 127 -20.25 -3.42 20.64
N THR A 128 -20.53 -2.63 21.68
CA THR A 128 -19.93 -1.31 21.87
C THR A 128 -19.01 -1.36 23.08
N VAL A 129 -17.77 -0.93 22.89
CA VAL A 129 -16.79 -0.71 23.94
C VAL A 129 -16.53 0.79 23.99
N ASP A 130 -17.22 1.50 24.89
CA ASP A 130 -17.16 2.95 25.01
C ASP A 130 -16.46 3.35 26.32
N SER A 131 -15.57 4.34 26.24
CA SER A 131 -14.97 5.05 27.37
C SER A 131 -14.26 4.13 28.39
N SER A 132 -13.89 2.94 27.94
CA SER A 132 -13.35 1.90 28.79
C SER A 132 -11.83 2.08 28.95
N LYS A 133 -11.31 1.76 30.14
CA LYS A 133 -9.87 1.61 30.36
C LYS A 133 -9.58 0.14 30.56
N THR A 134 -9.00 -0.52 29.58
CA THR A 134 -8.75 -1.95 29.64
C THR A 134 -7.27 -2.27 29.38
N ASN A 135 -6.72 -3.18 30.18
CA ASN A 135 -5.37 -3.65 29.90
C ASN A 135 -5.35 -4.62 28.71
N TYR A 136 -6.37 -5.49 28.63
CA TYR A 136 -6.53 -6.46 27.56
C TYR A 136 -7.98 -6.52 27.10
N ALA A 137 -8.20 -6.42 25.79
CA ALA A 137 -9.48 -6.69 25.13
C ALA A 137 -9.29 -7.86 24.15
N TYR A 138 -10.10 -8.90 24.26
CA TYR A 138 -10.01 -10.10 23.43
C TYR A 138 -11.33 -10.36 22.69
N ILE A 139 -11.23 -10.51 21.37
CA ILE A 139 -12.30 -11.00 20.50
C ILE A 139 -11.72 -12.19 19.75
N ASN A 140 -12.05 -13.40 20.22
CA ASN A 140 -11.51 -14.63 19.66
C ASN A 140 -12.68 -15.51 19.20
N ASN A 141 -12.59 -16.02 17.97
CA ASN A 141 -13.59 -16.95 17.40
C ASN A 141 -15.04 -16.40 17.48
N ALA A 142 -15.24 -15.12 17.17
CA ALA A 142 -16.54 -14.47 17.24
C ALA A 142 -17.04 -14.06 15.85
N ASN A 143 -18.37 -14.11 15.66
CA ASN A 143 -19.05 -13.54 14.51
C ASN A 143 -19.76 -12.27 14.98
N ILE A 144 -19.24 -11.10 14.62
CA ILE A 144 -19.81 -9.83 15.07
C ILE A 144 -20.34 -9.06 13.87
N ASN A 145 -21.60 -8.63 13.92
CA ASN A 145 -22.15 -7.81 12.85
C ASN A 145 -21.61 -6.37 12.97
N ASN A 146 -21.80 -5.72 14.11
CA ASN A 146 -21.21 -4.41 14.38
C ASN A 146 -20.40 -4.41 15.68
N LEU A 147 -19.12 -4.05 15.58
CA LEU A 147 -18.24 -3.79 16.70
C LEU A 147 -17.79 -2.34 16.63
N THR A 148 -18.12 -1.57 17.66
CA THR A 148 -17.64 -0.19 17.81
C THR A 148 -16.78 -0.09 19.06
N VAL A 149 -15.57 0.43 18.92
CA VAL A 149 -14.69 0.80 20.01
C VAL A 149 -14.56 2.32 19.97
N ASP A 150 -15.18 3.00 20.92
CA ASP A 150 -15.25 4.46 20.97
C ASP A 150 -14.57 4.97 22.25
N SER A 151 -13.77 6.04 22.10
CA SER A 151 -13.23 6.84 23.20
C SER A 151 -12.50 6.03 24.28
N SER A 152 -12.04 4.83 23.93
CA SER A 152 -11.52 3.84 24.86
C SER A 152 -10.00 3.86 24.90
N LYS A 153 -9.43 3.53 26.06
CA LYS A 153 -7.99 3.39 26.26
C LYS A 153 -7.65 1.92 26.51
N THR A 154 -6.96 1.30 25.56
CA THR A 154 -6.65 -0.13 25.60
C THR A 154 -5.15 -0.35 25.46
N ASN A 155 -4.55 -1.10 26.40
CA ASN A 155 -3.12 -1.45 26.23
C ASN A 155 -2.94 -2.50 25.13
N TYR A 156 -3.71 -3.59 25.18
CA TYR A 156 -3.63 -4.67 24.19
C TYR A 156 -5.02 -5.05 23.69
N ALA A 157 -5.27 -4.89 22.40
CA ALA A 157 -6.48 -5.33 21.72
C ALA A 157 -6.14 -6.49 20.79
N TYR A 158 -6.84 -7.61 20.93
CA TYR A 158 -6.64 -8.81 20.12
C TYR A 158 -7.95 -9.22 19.44
N ILE A 159 -7.90 -9.34 18.12
CA ILE A 159 -8.95 -9.91 17.27
C ILE A 159 -8.34 -11.11 16.56
N ASN A 160 -8.74 -12.33 16.96
CA ASN A 160 -8.19 -13.55 16.39
C ASN A 160 -9.29 -14.47 15.87
N ASN A 161 -9.14 -14.96 14.63
CA ASN A 161 -10.09 -15.90 14.00
C ASN A 161 -11.56 -15.41 14.06
N ALA A 162 -11.77 -14.10 13.99
CA ALA A 162 -13.10 -13.50 14.05
C ALA A 162 -13.62 -13.18 12.65
N VAL A 163 -14.93 -13.25 12.46
CA VAL A 163 -15.62 -12.69 11.30
C VAL A 163 -16.37 -11.45 11.76
N ILE A 164 -15.99 -10.28 11.24
CA ILE A 164 -16.61 -9.01 11.62
C ILE A 164 -17.15 -8.34 10.37
N ASN A 165 -18.44 -8.00 10.34
CA ASN A 165 -18.99 -7.28 9.20
C ASN A 165 -18.55 -5.81 9.25
N ASN A 166 -18.81 -5.10 10.35
CA ASN A 166 -18.37 -3.72 10.55
C ASN A 166 -17.58 -3.60 11.86
N LEU A 167 -16.32 -3.19 11.76
CA LEU A 167 -15.47 -2.81 12.87
C LEU A 167 -15.16 -1.32 12.77
N ILE A 168 -15.59 -0.54 13.76
CA ILE A 168 -15.28 0.89 13.88
C ILE A 168 -14.44 1.09 15.13
N VAL A 169 -13.30 1.75 14.98
CA VAL A 169 -12.46 2.22 16.08
C VAL A 169 -12.41 3.74 15.97
N ASP A 170 -13.10 4.44 16.86
CA ASP A 170 -13.24 5.89 16.84
C ASP A 170 -12.64 6.49 18.11
N SER A 171 -11.90 7.59 17.95
CA SER A 171 -11.40 8.46 19.02
C SER A 171 -10.67 7.73 20.16
N SER A 172 -10.12 6.55 19.85
CA SER A 172 -9.61 5.61 20.83
C SER A 172 -8.09 5.62 20.86
N ILE A 173 -7.52 5.27 22.02
CA ILE A 173 -6.07 5.14 22.21
C ILE A 173 -5.73 3.68 22.46
N THR A 174 -4.98 3.07 21.55
CA THR A 174 -4.54 1.68 21.67
C THR A 174 -3.01 1.56 21.62
N ASN A 175 -2.39 0.92 22.61
CA ASN A 175 -0.94 0.71 22.57
C ASN A 175 -0.58 -0.40 21.57
N TYR A 176 -1.23 -1.55 21.65
CA TYR A 176 -1.00 -2.67 20.74
C TYR A 176 -2.33 -3.22 20.22
N ALA A 177 -2.56 -3.14 18.92
CA ALA A 177 -3.69 -3.73 18.24
C ALA A 177 -3.22 -4.89 17.36
N TYR A 178 -3.80 -6.07 17.55
CA TYR A 178 -3.49 -7.27 16.79
C TYR A 178 -4.76 -7.81 16.13
N ILE A 179 -4.72 -7.95 14.81
CA ILE A 179 -5.74 -8.59 13.99
C ILE A 179 -5.07 -9.78 13.30
N ASN A 180 -5.39 -11.01 13.73
CA ASN A 180 -4.75 -12.21 13.20
C ASN A 180 -5.79 -13.21 12.68
N ASN A 181 -5.60 -13.70 11.45
CA ASN A 181 -6.48 -14.69 10.82
C ASN A 181 -7.99 -14.28 10.84
N ALA A 182 -8.28 -12.99 10.82
CA ALA A 182 -9.65 -12.47 10.87
C ALA A 182 -10.17 -12.16 9.46
N ASN A 183 -11.48 -12.28 9.27
CA ASN A 183 -12.17 -11.82 8.07
C ASN A 183 -13.03 -10.60 8.44
N ILE A 184 -12.65 -9.43 7.95
CA ILE A 184 -13.35 -8.17 8.25
C ILE A 184 -13.89 -7.60 6.94
N ASN A 185 -15.20 -7.34 6.86
CA ASN A 185 -15.77 -6.75 5.65
C ASN A 185 -15.46 -5.24 5.60
N ASN A 186 -15.82 -4.48 6.64
CA ASN A 186 -15.48 -3.07 6.76
C ASN A 186 -14.74 -2.81 8.07
N LEU A 187 -13.53 -2.29 7.97
CA LEU A 187 -12.73 -1.81 9.10
C LEU A 187 -12.51 -0.30 8.93
N THR A 188 -13.06 0.49 9.84
CA THR A 188 -12.82 1.94 9.92
C THR A 188 -12.05 2.25 11.19
N VAL A 189 -10.96 3.00 11.05
CA VAL A 189 -10.20 3.59 12.15
C VAL A 189 -10.23 5.10 11.97
N ASP A 190 -10.97 5.80 12.81
CA ASP A 190 -11.19 7.25 12.72
C ASP A 190 -10.66 7.93 13.98
N SER A 191 -9.97 9.06 13.81
CA SER A 191 -9.58 9.99 14.88
C SER A 191 -8.83 9.33 16.04
N SER A 192 -8.19 8.19 15.78
CA SER A 192 -7.66 7.29 16.80
C SER A 192 -6.14 7.34 16.86
N LYS A 193 -5.57 6.98 18.02
CA LYS A 193 -4.12 6.89 18.24
C LYS A 193 -3.72 5.46 18.52
N THR A 194 -2.88 4.89 17.66
CA THR A 194 -2.37 3.52 17.84
C THR A 194 -0.85 3.50 17.87
N ASN A 195 -0.24 2.92 18.91
CA ASN A 195 1.22 2.83 18.95
C ASN A 195 1.72 1.70 18.02
N TYR A 196 1.18 0.50 18.15
CA TYR A 196 1.49 -0.62 17.26
C TYR A 196 0.21 -1.26 16.73
N ALA A 197 0.06 -1.31 15.41
CA ALA A 197 -1.02 -2.01 14.72
C ALA A 197 -0.42 -3.17 13.91
N TYR A 198 -0.93 -4.38 14.14
CA TYR A 198 -0.52 -5.59 13.44
C TYR A 198 -1.73 -6.23 12.76
N ILE A 199 -1.65 -6.44 11.46
CA ILE A 199 -2.62 -7.19 10.65
C ILE A 199 -1.87 -8.35 10.01
N ASN A 200 -2.11 -9.57 10.50
CA ASN A 200 -1.40 -10.77 10.04
C ASN A 200 -2.36 -11.83 9.52
N ASN A 201 -2.12 -12.36 8.33
CA ASN A 201 -2.94 -13.43 7.72
C ASN A 201 -4.45 -13.11 7.70
N ALA A 202 -4.83 -11.82 7.71
CA ALA A 202 -6.23 -11.40 7.76
C ALA A 202 -6.73 -11.04 6.36
N ASN A 203 -8.03 -11.19 6.13
CA ASN A 203 -8.70 -10.67 4.93
C ASN A 203 -9.56 -9.47 5.34
N VAL A 204 -9.28 -8.31 4.78
CA VAL A 204 -10.05 -7.08 4.99
C VAL A 204 -10.60 -6.62 3.65
N ASN A 205 -11.92 -6.56 3.49
CA ASN A 205 -12.49 -6.14 2.20
C ASN A 205 -12.33 -4.63 2.02
N ASN A 206 -12.80 -3.82 2.97
CA ASN A 206 -12.60 -2.36 2.99
C ASN A 206 -11.90 -1.96 4.29
N LEU A 207 -10.73 -1.35 4.18
CA LEU A 207 -10.00 -0.75 5.28
C LEU A 207 -9.94 0.77 5.06
N THR A 208 -10.56 1.53 5.95
CA THR A 208 -10.47 2.99 5.97
C THR A 208 -9.75 3.44 7.23
N VAL A 209 -8.73 4.29 7.07
CA VAL A 209 -8.04 4.96 8.17
C VAL A 209 -8.15 6.45 7.93
N ASP A 210 -8.90 7.16 8.76
CA ASP A 210 -9.17 8.59 8.64
C ASP A 210 -8.67 9.33 9.89
N SER A 211 -8.02 10.48 9.67
CA SER A 211 -7.66 11.44 10.72
C SER A 211 -6.92 10.83 11.93
N SER A 212 -6.22 9.72 11.70
CA SER A 212 -5.68 8.86 12.76
C SER A 212 -4.15 8.90 12.80
N ASN A 213 -3.58 8.69 13.99
CA ASN A 213 -2.13 8.65 14.19
C ASN A 213 -1.68 7.24 14.60
N THR A 214 -0.86 6.59 13.77
CA THR A 214 -0.27 5.28 14.06
C THR A 214 1.25 5.36 14.13
N ASN A 215 1.89 4.89 15.21
CA ASN A 215 3.36 4.91 15.26
C ASN A 215 3.95 3.79 14.40
N TYR A 216 3.50 2.55 14.55
CA TYR A 216 3.97 1.41 13.79
C TYR A 216 2.79 0.62 13.23
N ALA A 217 2.71 0.50 11.92
CA ALA A 217 1.72 -0.31 11.22
C ALA A 217 2.44 -1.47 10.49
N TYR A 218 2.08 -2.70 10.85
CA TYR A 218 2.59 -3.92 10.26
C TYR A 218 1.45 -4.67 9.58
N ILE A 219 1.56 -4.89 8.27
CA ILE A 219 0.63 -5.70 7.49
C ILE A 219 1.43 -6.84 6.86
N ASN A 220 1.17 -8.07 7.29
CA ASN A 220 1.94 -9.24 6.86
C ASN A 220 1.02 -10.37 6.40
N ASN A 221 1.26 -10.91 5.20
CA ASN A 221 0.46 -12.00 4.63
C ASN A 221 -1.06 -11.74 4.60
N ALA A 222 -1.48 -10.47 4.59
CA ALA A 222 -2.89 -10.08 4.63
C ALA A 222 -3.40 -9.75 3.23
N ASN A 223 -4.70 -9.94 2.98
CA ASN A 223 -5.36 -9.46 1.77
C ASN A 223 -6.25 -8.27 2.14
N VAL A 224 -6.02 -7.12 1.52
CA VAL A 224 -6.84 -5.92 1.67
C VAL A 224 -7.41 -5.56 0.29
N ASN A 225 -8.72 -5.65 0.08
CA ASN A 225 -9.26 -5.36 -1.26
C ASN A 225 -9.23 -3.86 -1.54
N ASN A 226 -9.81 -3.04 -0.68
CA ASN A 226 -9.78 -1.58 -0.79
C ASN A 226 -9.15 -1.01 0.48
N LEU A 227 -8.04 -0.28 0.33
CA LEU A 227 -7.40 0.47 1.39
C LEU A 227 -7.55 1.97 1.11
N THR A 228 -8.21 2.68 2.01
CA THR A 228 -8.32 4.14 2.00
C THR A 228 -7.61 4.71 3.23
N VAL A 229 -6.69 5.64 3.04
CA VAL A 229 -6.02 6.35 4.14
C VAL A 229 -6.18 7.85 3.90
N ASP A 230 -7.00 8.53 4.70
CA ASP A 230 -7.26 9.97 4.58
C ASP A 230 -6.74 10.72 5.81
N SER A 231 -6.08 11.86 5.60
CA SER A 231 -5.69 12.82 6.63
C SER A 231 -4.98 12.21 7.86
N SER A 232 -4.29 11.08 7.67
CA SER A 232 -3.75 10.24 8.74
C SER A 232 -2.22 10.26 8.76
N ASN A 233 -1.62 10.13 9.94
CA ASN A 233 -0.16 10.05 10.10
C ASN A 233 0.26 8.64 10.51
N THR A 234 1.15 8.01 9.75
CA THR A 234 1.81 6.75 10.14
C THR A 234 3.32 6.95 10.24
N ASN A 235 3.94 6.73 11.41
CA ASN A 235 5.38 6.94 11.54
C ASN A 235 6.19 5.86 10.82
N TYR A 236 5.86 4.59 11.04
CA TYR A 236 6.52 3.45 10.42
C TYR A 236 5.47 2.52 9.82
N ALA A 237 5.52 2.28 8.51
CA ALA A 237 4.67 1.32 7.83
C ALA A 237 5.51 0.19 7.24
N TYR A 238 5.19 -1.05 7.60
CA TYR A 238 5.84 -2.25 7.10
C TYR A 238 4.79 -3.16 6.48
N ILE A 239 4.85 -3.34 5.15
CA ILE A 239 3.93 -4.19 4.40
C ILE A 239 4.74 -5.30 3.73
N ASN A 240 4.48 -6.55 4.15
CA ASN A 240 5.21 -7.71 3.69
C ASN A 240 4.27 -8.82 3.21
N ASN A 241 4.45 -9.27 1.97
CA ASN A 241 3.66 -10.35 1.38
C ASN A 241 2.14 -10.17 1.52
N ALA A 242 1.68 -8.93 1.55
CA ALA A 242 0.27 -8.58 1.61
C ALA A 242 -0.22 -8.19 0.20
N ASN A 243 -1.45 -8.54 -0.13
CA ASN A 243 -2.09 -8.13 -1.37
C ASN A 243 -3.01 -6.96 -1.07
N VAL A 244 -2.76 -5.79 -1.68
CA VAL A 244 -3.66 -4.64 -1.64
C VAL A 244 -4.19 -4.43 -3.05
N ASN A 245 -5.49 -4.64 -3.31
CA ASN A 245 -6.02 -4.58 -4.68
C ASN A 245 -6.24 -3.14 -5.15
N ASN A 246 -6.83 -2.29 -4.31
CA ASN A 246 -7.06 -0.88 -4.59
C ASN A 246 -6.54 -0.06 -3.41
N LEU A 247 -5.72 0.95 -3.69
CA LEU A 247 -5.16 1.86 -2.71
C LEU A 247 -5.56 3.29 -3.05
N THR A 248 -6.21 3.96 -2.10
CA THR A 248 -6.50 5.39 -2.11
C THR A 248 -5.84 6.00 -0.87
N VAL A 249 -5.05 7.05 -1.06
CA VAL A 249 -4.49 7.77 0.06
C VAL A 249 -4.60 9.25 -0.24
N ASP A 250 -5.25 10.00 0.65
CA ASP A 250 -5.41 11.43 0.56
C ASP A 250 -4.86 12.11 1.81
N SER A 251 -4.16 13.23 1.62
CA SER A 251 -3.70 14.13 2.69
C SER A 251 -3.00 13.46 3.88
N SER A 252 -2.41 12.28 3.67
CA SER A 252 -1.85 11.41 4.70
C SER A 252 -0.32 11.31 4.60
N ILE A 253 0.35 11.19 5.74
CA ILE A 253 1.81 11.19 5.83
C ILE A 253 2.29 9.83 6.35
N ALA A 254 3.18 9.17 5.60
CA ALA A 254 3.96 8.04 6.09
C ALA A 254 5.43 8.46 6.29
N ASN A 255 5.94 8.52 7.52
CA ASN A 255 7.30 9.04 7.75
C ASN A 255 8.40 8.06 7.28
N TYR A 256 8.21 6.76 7.49
CA TYR A 256 9.09 5.69 7.02
C TYR A 256 8.26 4.51 6.55
N SER A 257 8.39 4.10 5.28
CA SER A 257 7.66 2.94 4.76
C SER A 257 8.56 1.95 4.05
N GLN A 258 8.44 0.67 4.38
CA GLN A 258 9.03 -0.43 3.63
C GLN A 258 7.91 -1.32 3.09
N SER A 259 7.81 -1.41 1.76
CA SER A 259 6.84 -2.27 1.07
C SER A 259 7.59 -3.21 0.14
N ASN A 260 7.42 -4.52 0.32
CA ASN A 260 8.09 -5.50 -0.53
C ASN A 260 7.23 -6.00 -1.68
N ILE A 261 5.91 -5.76 -1.73
CA ILE A 261 5.03 -6.32 -2.75
C ILE A 261 3.79 -5.43 -2.93
N PHE A 262 3.71 -4.69 -4.04
CA PHE A 262 2.42 -4.30 -4.64
C PHE A 262 2.23 -5.21 -5.86
N LYS A 263 1.35 -6.22 -5.75
CA LYS A 263 0.94 -7.07 -6.87
C LYS A 263 -0.58 -7.07 -6.96
N GLY A 264 -1.14 -6.07 -7.66
CA GLY A 264 -2.54 -6.06 -8.05
C GLY A 264 -3.17 -4.66 -8.09
N GLY A 265 -3.77 -4.31 -9.23
CA GLY A 265 -4.79 -3.26 -9.36
C GLY A 265 -4.32 -1.81 -9.55
N TRP A 266 -5.24 -1.00 -10.06
CA TRP A 266 -5.04 0.40 -10.43
C TRP A 266 -4.96 1.25 -9.15
N ALA A 267 -3.81 1.87 -8.88
CA ALA A 267 -3.65 2.78 -7.75
C ALA A 267 -3.83 4.24 -8.22
N SER A 268 -4.76 4.98 -7.61
CA SER A 268 -4.88 6.43 -7.77
C SER A 268 -3.95 7.07 -6.75
N LEU A 269 -2.72 7.39 -7.18
CA LEU A 269 -1.59 7.77 -6.34
C LEU A 269 -1.39 9.30 -6.28
N ASP A 270 -2.46 10.08 -6.17
CA ASP A 270 -2.38 11.55 -6.32
C ASP A 270 -1.72 12.27 -5.12
N SER A 271 -1.58 11.65 -3.94
CA SER A 271 -1.09 12.36 -2.74
C SER A 271 -0.41 11.51 -1.64
N ILE A 272 0.10 10.30 -1.93
CA ILE A 272 0.88 9.55 -0.91
C ILE A 272 2.22 10.24 -0.65
N GLN A 273 2.52 10.68 0.57
CA GLN A 273 3.86 11.14 0.94
C GLN A 273 4.64 10.09 1.75
N ILE A 274 5.82 9.64 1.29
CA ILE A 274 6.78 8.87 2.12
C ILE A 274 7.95 9.79 2.48
N GLY A 275 8.21 10.00 3.77
CA GLY A 275 9.25 10.92 4.24
C GLY A 275 9.00 12.40 3.86
N GLY A 276 7.72 12.79 3.74
CA GLY A 276 7.32 14.15 3.32
C GLY A 276 7.38 14.40 1.81
N LYS A 277 7.49 13.33 0.99
CA LYS A 277 7.63 13.41 -0.47
C LYS A 277 6.58 12.57 -1.20
N ASN A 278 5.87 13.16 -2.17
CA ASN A 278 4.81 12.50 -2.92
C ASN A 278 5.29 11.20 -3.61
N ILE A 279 4.44 10.20 -3.82
CA ILE A 279 4.83 8.88 -4.34
C ILE A 279 5.13 8.91 -5.84
N SER A 280 4.59 9.91 -6.54
CA SER A 280 5.06 10.34 -7.86
C SER A 280 6.54 10.73 -7.83
N SER A 281 7.05 11.18 -6.68
CA SER A 281 8.47 11.45 -6.43
C SER A 281 9.26 10.24 -5.91
N ILE A 282 8.63 9.09 -5.65
CA ILE A 282 9.29 7.88 -5.10
C ILE A 282 9.50 6.84 -6.19
N ILE A 283 8.55 6.77 -7.14
CA ILE A 283 8.81 6.19 -8.45
C ILE A 283 9.93 6.99 -9.15
N SER A 284 10.11 8.28 -8.82
CA SER A 284 11.28 9.07 -9.25
C SER A 284 12.43 9.12 -8.24
N ASP A 285 12.31 8.78 -6.96
CA ASP A 285 13.49 8.73 -6.07
C ASP A 285 14.21 7.36 -6.20
N SER A 286 13.55 6.37 -6.81
CA SER A 286 14.22 5.21 -7.43
C SER A 286 14.82 5.52 -8.82
N ILE A 287 14.59 6.73 -9.35
CA ILE A 287 15.20 7.27 -10.58
C ILE A 287 15.63 8.71 -10.28
N SER A 288 16.59 8.84 -9.34
CA SER A 288 17.25 10.05 -8.81
C SER A 288 16.90 11.42 -9.42
N ALA A 289 17.03 12.47 -8.62
CA ALA A 289 16.91 13.91 -8.94
C ALA A 289 17.79 14.47 -10.10
N GLN A 290 18.09 13.67 -11.13
CA GLN A 290 18.94 13.90 -12.29
C GLN A 290 18.23 13.53 -13.62
N ALA A 291 16.98 13.06 -13.61
CA ALA A 291 16.26 12.68 -14.83
C ALA A 291 15.50 13.86 -15.49
N TRP A 292 15.46 13.87 -16.81
CA TRP A 292 14.59 14.76 -17.59
C TRP A 292 13.19 14.16 -17.72
N LEU A 293 12.17 14.87 -17.25
CA LEU A 293 10.79 14.45 -17.40
C LEU A 293 10.37 14.43 -18.88
N LEU A 294 9.52 13.47 -19.26
CA LEU A 294 8.99 13.34 -20.63
C LEU A 294 8.15 14.55 -21.08
N LYS A 295 7.63 15.32 -20.11
CA LYS A 295 6.92 16.59 -20.35
C LYS A 295 7.82 17.82 -20.20
N GLY A 296 9.13 17.61 -20.01
CA GLY A 296 10.10 18.65 -19.70
C GLY A 296 10.17 18.99 -18.21
N ASN A 297 11.32 19.51 -17.79
CA ASN A 297 11.53 20.03 -16.44
C ASN A 297 11.25 21.55 -16.45
N ASN A 298 10.41 22.05 -15.53
CA ASN A 298 10.20 23.48 -15.37
C ASN A 298 11.17 23.99 -14.29
N ALA A 299 12.38 24.42 -14.69
CA ALA A 299 13.45 24.74 -13.78
C ALA A 299 13.83 26.23 -13.81
N SER A 300 14.10 26.79 -12.64
CA SER A 300 14.57 28.17 -12.44
C SER A 300 16.08 28.35 -12.67
N ALA A 301 16.79 27.28 -13.05
CA ALA A 301 18.22 27.25 -13.34
C ALA A 301 18.56 26.30 -14.52
N ASN A 302 19.79 26.37 -15.02
CA ASN A 302 20.27 25.55 -16.13
C ASN A 302 20.45 24.07 -15.74
N ASN A 303 19.42 23.26 -15.93
CA ASN A 303 19.52 21.81 -15.81
C ASN A 303 20.35 21.22 -16.97
N LYS A 304 21.11 20.17 -16.68
CA LYS A 304 21.95 19.46 -17.65
C LYS A 304 21.33 18.10 -17.99
N LEU A 305 21.34 17.70 -19.26
CA LEU A 305 21.08 16.32 -19.70
C LEU A 305 22.43 15.67 -20.01
N GLY A 306 22.77 14.55 -19.37
CA GLY A 306 24.05 13.89 -19.63
C GLY A 306 24.40 12.77 -18.66
N THR A 307 25.57 12.18 -18.88
CA THR A 307 26.20 11.19 -17.99
C THR A 307 27.20 11.89 -17.07
N LEU A 308 27.43 11.36 -15.86
CA LEU A 308 28.45 11.86 -14.91
C LEU A 308 29.71 10.98 -14.90
N ASN A 309 29.68 9.86 -15.60
CA ASN A 309 30.75 8.89 -15.70
C ASN A 309 31.34 8.90 -17.11
N ALA A 310 32.34 8.06 -17.32
CA ALA A 310 33.12 8.03 -18.54
C ALA A 310 32.38 7.34 -19.71
N GLN A 311 31.14 7.72 -20.00
CA GLN A 311 30.23 7.06 -20.93
C GLN A 311 29.61 8.05 -21.92
N ASN A 312 29.40 7.60 -23.15
CA ASN A 312 28.71 8.35 -24.18
C ASN A 312 27.25 8.62 -23.78
N LEU A 313 26.68 9.70 -24.31
CA LEU A 313 25.24 9.96 -24.20
C LEU A 313 24.54 9.50 -25.48
N HIS A 314 23.56 8.60 -25.34
CA HIS A 314 22.82 8.01 -26.46
C HIS A 314 21.35 8.42 -26.44
N ILE A 315 20.80 8.79 -27.59
CA ILE A 315 19.36 9.01 -27.81
C ILE A 315 18.87 7.91 -28.75
N VAL A 316 17.95 7.09 -28.26
CA VAL A 316 17.46 5.88 -28.92
C VAL A 316 15.97 6.05 -29.24
N ALA A 317 15.56 5.66 -30.45
CA ALA A 317 14.16 5.60 -30.85
C ALA A 317 13.86 4.25 -31.49
N ASN A 318 12.79 3.59 -31.02
CA ASN A 318 12.42 2.24 -31.45
C ASN A 318 13.58 1.24 -31.36
N SER A 319 14.30 1.25 -30.23
CA SER A 319 15.48 0.42 -29.97
C SER A 319 16.66 0.61 -30.94
N VAL A 320 16.66 1.69 -31.73
CA VAL A 320 17.76 2.06 -32.64
C VAL A 320 18.36 3.38 -32.16
N GLU A 321 19.68 3.40 -32.03
CA GLU A 321 20.42 4.63 -31.71
C GLU A 321 20.29 5.65 -32.85
N LYS A 322 19.87 6.86 -32.49
CA LYS A 322 19.63 7.96 -33.43
C LYS A 322 20.62 9.09 -33.26
N ILE A 323 20.99 9.43 -32.03
CA ILE A 323 21.99 10.46 -31.74
C ILE A 323 22.98 9.94 -30.70
N THR A 324 24.26 10.19 -30.95
CA THR A 324 25.36 9.81 -30.07
C THR A 324 26.19 11.05 -29.75
N LEU A 325 26.52 11.27 -28.48
CA LEU A 325 27.55 12.22 -28.06
C LEU A 325 28.70 11.43 -27.44
N LEU A 326 29.86 11.44 -28.11
CA LEU A 326 31.04 10.71 -27.65
C LEU A 326 31.67 11.41 -26.46
N GLN A 327 31.94 10.67 -25.39
CA GLN A 327 32.49 11.24 -24.17
C GLN A 327 33.96 11.66 -24.30
N GLY A 328 34.71 11.02 -25.22
CA GLY A 328 36.13 11.30 -25.43
C GLY A 328 36.39 12.55 -26.26
N THR A 329 35.65 12.73 -27.36
CA THR A 329 35.86 13.82 -28.33
C THR A 329 34.80 14.92 -28.26
N GLY A 330 33.65 14.66 -27.64
CA GLY A 330 32.47 15.54 -27.69
C GLY A 330 31.77 15.57 -29.04
N PHE A 331 32.11 14.66 -29.96
CA PHE A 331 31.53 14.62 -31.30
C PHE A 331 30.10 14.11 -31.27
N VAL A 332 29.24 14.73 -32.09
CA VAL A 332 27.83 14.38 -32.22
C VAL A 332 27.63 13.57 -33.50
N GLY A 333 27.12 12.36 -33.36
CA GLY A 333 26.69 11.52 -34.48
C GLY A 333 25.17 11.53 -34.64
N VAL A 334 24.66 11.65 -35.86
CA VAL A 334 23.24 11.45 -36.20
C VAL A 334 23.12 10.25 -37.13
N ASN A 335 22.45 9.19 -36.65
CA ASN A 335 22.49 7.84 -37.21
C ASN A 335 23.93 7.30 -37.41
N GLN A 336 24.88 7.78 -36.60
CA GLN A 336 26.29 7.43 -36.64
C GLN A 336 26.81 7.21 -35.23
N THR A 337 27.22 5.98 -34.89
CA THR A 337 27.61 5.61 -33.51
C THR A 337 29.06 5.93 -33.17
N LEU A 338 29.92 6.09 -34.19
CA LEU A 338 31.32 6.49 -34.06
C LEU A 338 31.58 7.69 -34.98
N PRO A 339 31.11 8.90 -34.61
CA PRO A 339 31.36 10.10 -35.39
C PRO A 339 32.86 10.40 -35.49
N SER A 340 33.32 10.76 -36.69
CA SER A 340 34.72 11.11 -36.98
C SER A 340 34.96 12.62 -37.05
N GLN A 341 33.89 13.41 -37.00
CA GLN A 341 33.87 14.87 -37.08
C GLN A 341 33.00 15.44 -35.94
N GLN A 342 33.11 16.74 -35.68
CA GLN A 342 32.30 17.41 -34.63
C GLN A 342 30.79 17.17 -34.78
N LEU A 343 30.30 17.16 -36.02
CA LEU A 343 28.98 16.67 -36.40
C LEU A 343 29.13 15.71 -37.57
N ASP A 344 28.72 14.46 -37.39
CA ASP A 344 28.77 13.40 -38.41
C ASP A 344 27.36 12.86 -38.64
N VAL A 345 26.87 12.97 -39.87
CA VAL A 345 25.49 12.61 -40.22
C VAL A 345 25.52 11.56 -41.32
N VAL A 346 25.00 10.36 -41.04
CA VAL A 346 24.74 9.37 -42.08
C VAL A 346 23.39 9.67 -42.71
N GLY A 347 23.42 10.15 -43.96
CA GLY A 347 22.26 10.55 -44.74
C GLY A 347 22.34 11.99 -45.24
N ASN A 348 21.22 12.52 -45.72
CA ASN A 348 21.15 13.88 -46.24
C ASN A 348 20.89 14.90 -45.12
N VAL A 349 21.52 16.08 -45.21
CA VAL A 349 21.21 17.24 -44.37
C VAL A 349 20.38 18.22 -45.19
N GLN A 350 19.14 18.48 -44.75
CA GLN A 350 18.29 19.50 -45.35
C GLN A 350 18.47 20.83 -44.63
N PHE A 351 18.74 21.90 -45.38
CA PHE A 351 18.75 23.26 -44.86
C PHE A 351 17.47 23.97 -45.33
N SER A 352 16.59 24.33 -44.40
CA SER A 352 15.41 25.17 -44.67
C SER A 352 15.71 26.67 -44.55
N GLY A 353 16.92 27.01 -44.09
CA GLY A 353 17.49 28.36 -44.07
C GLY A 353 18.89 28.36 -44.72
N ALA A 354 19.61 29.48 -44.60
CA ALA A 354 20.96 29.57 -45.15
C ALA A 354 21.96 28.69 -44.39
N LEU A 355 22.89 28.05 -45.11
CA LEU A 355 24.12 27.54 -44.51
C LEU A 355 24.99 28.75 -44.13
N MET A 356 25.43 28.88 -42.88
CA MET A 356 26.15 30.08 -42.39
C MET A 356 27.57 29.80 -41.84
N PRO A 357 28.54 29.39 -42.68
CA PRO A 357 29.93 29.28 -42.26
C PRO A 357 30.43 30.65 -41.78
N ALA A 358 31.17 30.68 -40.67
CA ALA A 358 31.59 31.91 -39.99
C ALA A 358 30.44 32.91 -39.68
N ASN A 359 29.21 32.41 -39.47
CA ASN A 359 28.02 33.24 -39.23
C ASN A 359 27.65 34.19 -40.39
N LEU A 360 28.02 33.84 -41.63
CA LEU A 360 27.70 34.59 -42.83
C LEU A 360 26.85 33.74 -43.79
N PRO A 361 25.66 34.20 -44.23
CA PRO A 361 24.77 33.44 -45.11
C PRO A 361 25.23 33.42 -46.58
N GLY A 362 26.23 34.23 -46.93
CA GLY A 362 26.62 34.49 -48.33
C GLY A 362 25.62 35.38 -49.05
N THR A 363 25.94 35.72 -50.30
CA THR A 363 25.05 36.43 -51.23
C THR A 363 24.81 35.60 -52.49
N THR A 364 23.75 35.92 -53.23
CA THR A 364 23.39 35.22 -54.46
C THR A 364 24.55 35.14 -55.45
N GLY A 365 24.83 33.95 -55.98
CA GLY A 365 25.89 33.72 -56.95
C GLY A 365 27.27 33.46 -56.32
N GLN A 366 27.39 33.50 -54.99
CA GLN A 366 28.59 33.04 -54.30
C GLN A 366 28.59 31.51 -54.16
N ILE A 367 29.79 30.94 -54.22
CA ILE A 367 30.06 29.54 -53.90
C ILE A 367 30.82 29.46 -52.59
N LEU A 368 30.71 28.32 -51.91
CA LEU A 368 31.52 28.08 -50.72
C LEU A 368 32.89 27.56 -51.14
N THR A 369 33.95 28.23 -50.73
CA THR A 369 35.33 27.83 -50.97
C THR A 369 36.01 27.48 -49.67
N SER A 370 36.78 26.39 -49.67
CA SER A 370 37.63 26.03 -48.54
C SER A 370 38.68 27.12 -48.31
N ALA A 371 38.86 27.52 -47.05
CA ALA A 371 39.89 28.46 -46.63
C ALA A 371 41.14 27.75 -46.04
N GLY A 372 41.23 26.43 -46.24
CA GLY A 372 42.28 25.59 -45.64
C GLY A 372 41.86 24.92 -44.34
N ALA A 373 42.71 24.04 -43.82
CA ALA A 373 42.42 23.23 -42.63
C ALA A 373 42.21 24.10 -41.38
N GLY A 374 41.15 23.83 -40.62
CA GLY A 374 40.84 24.52 -39.37
C GLY A 374 40.24 25.93 -39.53
N VAL A 375 40.08 26.43 -40.75
CA VAL A 375 39.46 27.74 -41.05
C VAL A 375 38.04 27.51 -41.58
N SER A 376 37.10 28.33 -41.13
CA SER A 376 35.73 28.30 -41.68
C SER A 376 35.76 28.56 -43.19
N PRO A 377 35.04 27.76 -44.00
CA PRO A 377 34.88 28.04 -45.42
C PRO A 377 34.32 29.44 -45.66
N THR A 378 34.73 30.07 -46.76
CA THR A 378 34.33 31.44 -47.11
C THR A 378 33.40 31.44 -48.31
N TRP A 379 32.42 32.35 -48.31
CA TRP A 379 31.62 32.63 -49.49
C TRP A 379 32.42 33.48 -50.46
N THR A 380 32.66 32.98 -51.66
CA THR A 380 33.40 33.68 -52.71
C THR A 380 32.53 33.85 -53.95
N SER A 381 32.68 35.00 -54.61
CA SER A 381 31.98 35.25 -55.88
C SER A 381 32.42 34.23 -56.92
N SER A 382 31.45 33.61 -57.61
CA SER A 382 31.70 32.71 -58.74
C SER A 382 32.47 33.37 -59.89
N THR A 383 32.49 34.70 -59.96
CA THR A 383 33.29 35.48 -60.94
C THR A 383 34.79 35.48 -60.67
N ASN A 384 35.23 35.01 -59.49
CA ASN A 384 36.64 34.95 -59.08
C ASN A 384 37.22 33.52 -59.11
N ILE A 385 36.54 32.56 -59.77
CA ILE A 385 37.13 31.26 -60.06
C ILE A 385 38.16 31.46 -61.18
N ASN A 386 39.35 31.92 -60.79
CA ASN A 386 40.51 32.00 -61.68
C ASN A 386 41.04 30.57 -61.92
N THR A 387 40.29 29.72 -62.62
CA THR A 387 40.89 28.51 -63.21
C THR A 387 41.72 28.95 -64.41
N ASN A 388 42.92 29.46 -64.14
CA ASN A 388 43.97 29.60 -65.16
C ASN A 388 44.47 28.24 -65.69
N THR A 389 43.84 27.13 -65.26
CA THR A 389 44.13 25.78 -65.75
C THR A 389 42.81 25.02 -65.97
N ILE A 390 42.38 24.91 -67.23
CA ILE A 390 41.44 23.86 -67.64
C ILE A 390 42.30 22.61 -67.86
N ALA A 391 42.58 21.85 -66.80
CA ALA A 391 43.31 20.58 -66.90
C ALA A 391 42.31 19.44 -67.07
N GLY A 392 42.21 18.89 -68.27
CA GLY A 392 41.52 17.62 -68.51
C GLY A 392 42.49 16.45 -68.32
N THR A 393 42.33 15.65 -67.28
CA THR A 393 43.09 14.40 -67.07
C THR A 393 42.29 13.21 -67.59
N GLY A 394 42.28 13.00 -68.91
CA GLY A 394 41.59 11.86 -69.53
C GLY A 394 42.47 11.20 -70.60
N THR A 395 42.74 9.90 -70.46
CA THR A 395 43.82 9.21 -71.20
C THR A 395 43.47 8.59 -72.55
N THR A 396 42.27 8.75 -73.17
CA THR A 396 42.03 8.04 -74.47
C THR A 396 41.02 8.62 -75.48
N THR A 397 40.43 9.82 -75.34
CA THR A 397 39.53 10.41 -76.38
C THR A 397 39.60 11.95 -76.35
N PRO A 398 39.37 12.68 -77.47
CA PRO A 398 39.78 14.09 -77.60
C PRO A 398 39.30 14.97 -76.45
N LEU A 399 40.31 15.57 -75.81
CA LEU A 399 40.24 16.48 -74.67
C LEU A 399 39.48 17.75 -75.08
N LEU A 400 38.35 18.00 -74.40
CA LEU A 400 37.48 19.20 -74.50
C LEU A 400 36.65 19.31 -75.78
N VAL A 401 35.43 18.76 -75.74
CA VAL A 401 34.36 19.08 -76.69
C VAL A 401 33.57 20.28 -76.15
N LEU A 402 33.81 21.48 -76.68
CA LEU A 402 32.98 22.66 -76.43
C LEU A 402 31.80 22.66 -77.42
N ASN A 403 30.71 21.97 -77.07
CA ASN A 403 29.50 21.92 -77.91
C ASN A 403 28.67 23.20 -77.71
N GLY A 404 28.75 24.15 -78.65
CA GLY A 404 27.80 25.27 -78.74
C GLY A 404 26.51 24.80 -79.40
N THR A 405 25.41 24.69 -78.65
CA THR A 405 24.18 24.08 -79.19
C THR A 405 23.31 25.01 -80.04
N THR A 406 23.47 26.34 -80.00
CA THR A 406 22.74 27.27 -80.92
C THR A 406 23.34 28.68 -80.91
N GLY A 407 24.57 28.83 -81.39
CA GLY A 407 25.27 30.11 -81.51
C GLY A 407 26.76 29.86 -81.43
N GLY A 408 27.51 30.19 -82.49
CA GLY A 408 28.93 29.85 -82.64
C GLY A 408 29.75 30.08 -81.38
N LEU A 409 30.68 29.17 -81.12
CA LEU A 409 31.56 29.22 -79.97
C LEU A 409 32.89 29.87 -80.38
N ASP A 410 33.12 31.09 -79.90
CA ASP A 410 34.40 31.79 -80.09
C ASP A 410 35.33 31.55 -78.88
N ILE A 411 36.53 31.00 -79.13
CA ILE A 411 37.63 31.05 -78.15
C ILE A 411 38.30 32.42 -78.27
N VAL A 412 37.90 33.38 -77.43
CA VAL A 412 38.42 34.75 -77.47
C VAL A 412 39.63 34.90 -76.54
N HIS A 413 40.85 34.95 -77.10
CA HIS A 413 42.04 35.37 -76.36
C HIS A 413 42.17 36.90 -76.39
N ARG A 414 42.00 37.58 -75.25
CA ARG A 414 42.21 39.03 -75.10
C ARG A 414 43.51 39.32 -74.35
N GLY A 415 44.64 39.05 -74.99
CA GLY A 415 45.98 39.37 -74.47
C GLY A 415 46.58 40.61 -75.11
N SER A 416 47.63 41.18 -74.51
CA SER A 416 48.47 42.17 -75.18
C SER A 416 49.16 41.55 -76.40
N THR A 417 49.77 42.35 -77.29
CA THR A 417 50.46 41.87 -78.52
C THR A 417 51.55 40.81 -78.27
N ALA A 418 51.95 40.58 -77.02
CA ALA A 418 52.88 39.56 -76.60
C ALA A 418 52.24 38.25 -76.10
N GLN A 419 50.91 38.11 -76.02
CA GLN A 419 50.21 36.90 -75.58
C GLN A 419 49.46 36.25 -76.76
N GLY A 420 49.42 34.92 -76.80
CA GLY A 420 48.87 34.15 -77.92
C GLY A 420 48.67 32.69 -77.56
N VAL A 421 48.07 31.91 -78.47
CA VAL A 421 47.82 30.47 -78.26
C VAL A 421 49.06 29.68 -78.69
N VAL A 422 49.67 28.95 -77.76
CA VAL A 422 50.79 28.04 -78.08
C VAL A 422 50.21 26.67 -78.45
N LEU A 423 50.53 26.21 -79.65
CA LEU A 423 50.22 24.87 -80.14
C LEU A 423 51.52 24.05 -80.10
N ILE A 424 51.43 22.86 -79.54
CA ILE A 424 52.56 21.90 -79.46
C ILE A 424 52.27 20.78 -80.44
N ASP A 425 53.23 20.48 -81.31
CA ASP A 425 53.13 19.34 -82.21
C ASP A 425 53.54 18.03 -81.51
N PRO A 426 53.28 16.86 -82.13
CA PRO A 426 53.64 15.57 -81.55
C PRO A 426 55.16 15.33 -81.34
N SER A 427 56.02 16.16 -81.93
CA SER A 427 57.48 16.13 -81.78
C SER A 427 58.01 17.19 -80.80
N ASN A 428 57.15 17.82 -80.00
CA ASN A 428 57.46 18.91 -79.07
C ASN A 428 57.97 20.20 -79.75
N GLY A 429 57.59 20.44 -81.00
CA GLY A 429 57.73 21.75 -81.63
C GLY A 429 56.60 22.68 -81.15
N CYS A 430 56.94 23.89 -80.72
CA CYS A 430 55.95 24.86 -80.26
C CYS A 430 55.82 26.07 -81.18
N TRP A 431 54.59 26.36 -81.58
CA TRP A 431 54.25 27.56 -82.35
C TRP A 431 53.21 28.38 -81.64
N LYS A 432 53.46 29.69 -81.57
CA LYS A 432 52.55 30.65 -81.00
C LYS A 432 51.78 31.34 -82.11
N LEU A 433 50.46 31.29 -81.99
CA LEU A 433 49.52 32.05 -82.81
C LEU A 433 49.18 33.35 -82.09
N THR A 434 49.51 34.49 -82.68
CA THR A 434 49.17 35.83 -82.19
C THR A 434 48.40 36.62 -83.23
N VAL A 435 47.76 37.71 -82.81
CA VAL A 435 47.24 38.74 -83.70
C VAL A 435 48.17 39.95 -83.60
N SER A 436 48.69 40.42 -84.73
CA SER A 436 49.58 41.59 -84.78
C SER A 436 48.83 42.86 -84.36
N ALA A 437 49.58 43.94 -84.10
CA ALA A 437 49.01 45.26 -83.84
C ALA A 437 48.13 45.78 -85.01
N THR A 438 48.28 45.21 -86.21
CA THR A 438 47.48 45.53 -87.40
C THR A 438 46.32 44.58 -87.64
N GLY A 439 46.07 43.64 -86.72
CA GLY A 439 44.96 42.68 -86.82
C GLY A 439 45.24 41.44 -87.67
N ALA A 440 46.49 41.23 -88.12
CA ALA A 440 46.86 40.06 -88.91
C ALA A 440 47.19 38.86 -88.02
N LEU A 441 46.84 37.65 -88.45
CA LEU A 441 47.24 36.43 -87.77
C LEU A 441 48.74 36.16 -88.03
N VAL A 442 49.52 35.98 -86.97
CA VAL A 442 50.97 35.73 -87.03
C VAL A 442 51.30 34.44 -86.31
N THR A 443 52.11 33.60 -86.93
CA THR A 443 52.67 32.39 -86.34
C THR A 443 54.16 32.57 -86.08
N GLN A 444 54.62 32.27 -84.87
CA GLN A 444 56.04 32.33 -84.51
C GLN A 444 56.47 31.04 -83.80
N SER A 445 57.63 30.49 -84.15
CA SER A 445 58.24 29.41 -83.37
C SER A 445 58.65 29.93 -82.00
N VAL A 446 58.27 29.22 -80.95
CA VAL A 446 58.59 29.58 -79.57
C VAL A 446 59.15 28.36 -78.84
N THR A 447 59.86 28.59 -77.75
CA THR A 447 60.21 27.51 -76.82
C THR A 447 58.94 27.02 -76.13
N CYS A 448 58.78 25.71 -76.01
CA CYS A 448 57.67 25.13 -75.28
C CYS A 448 57.69 25.55 -73.80
N PRO A 449 56.51 25.81 -73.20
CA PRO A 449 56.40 26.13 -71.78
C PRO A 449 56.80 24.98 -70.87
#